data_AF-A0A7R9UDQ1-F1
#
_entry.id   AF-A0A7R9UDQ1-F1
#
_cell.length_a   1.000
_cell.length_b   1.000
_cell.length_c   1.000
_cell.angle_alpha   90.00
_cell.angle_beta   90.00
_cell.angle_gamma   90.00
#
_symmetry.space_group_name_H-M   'P 1'
#
loop_
_entity.id
_entity.type
_entity.pdbx_description
1 polymer ?
#
loop_
_entity_poly.entity_id
_entity_poly.type
_entity_poly.pdbx_seq_one_letter_code
_entity_poly.pdbx_strand_id
1 'polypeptide(L)'
;ITLTYPDGKGDFFNATIEGAYVLNETRNGQYSISEHNYLRSPSNTWTIEFDCPVVGFGFYGIDVGDVDGQLNVTLEFEMPDGDGDLTVKVNHTMDQSGNVFYLAFLDEMNPVTKVTFRNVGRKADDFVYDDFTVAKPDNVDVCHPDFGVRSEVDGGVVCCCISCEACGGCDCGTFVGGASKCCPASIFEEGMECTTADQCGCYIVPAPLPLGTLSIGDGVCQDD
;
A
#
# COMPACT_ATOMS: atom_id res chain seq x y z
N ILE A 1 3.43 -17.92 5.82
CA ILE A 1 3.76 -17.98 4.37
C ILE A 1 4.46 -16.68 4.02
N THR A 2 5.49 -16.67 3.17
CA THR A 2 6.12 -15.42 2.72
C THR A 2 5.81 -15.22 1.24
N LEU A 3 5.30 -14.03 0.90
CA LEU A 3 5.07 -13.58 -0.46
C LEU A 3 6.12 -12.53 -0.81
N THR A 4 6.57 -12.52 -2.05
CA THR A 4 7.56 -11.55 -2.56
C THR A 4 6.96 -10.84 -3.75
N TYR A 5 6.97 -9.50 -3.70
CA TYR A 5 6.37 -8.63 -4.70
C TYR A 5 7.45 -7.81 -5.39
N PRO A 6 7.37 -7.62 -6.72
CA PRO A 6 8.20 -6.65 -7.41
C PRO A 6 7.78 -5.24 -7.00
N ASP A 7 8.76 -4.35 -6.82
CA ASP A 7 8.47 -2.95 -6.42
C ASP A 7 8.30 -1.99 -7.60
N GLY A 8 8.33 -2.52 -8.84
CA GLY A 8 8.24 -1.74 -10.08
C GLY A 8 9.53 -1.02 -10.49
N LYS A 9 10.58 -1.04 -9.67
CA LYS A 9 11.88 -0.38 -9.91
C LYS A 9 13.05 -1.37 -10.07
N GLY A 10 12.76 -2.67 -10.01
CA GLY A 10 13.75 -3.74 -10.16
C GLY A 10 14.18 -4.37 -8.84
N ASP A 11 13.63 -3.89 -7.72
CA ASP A 11 13.79 -4.48 -6.40
C ASP A 11 12.52 -5.26 -5.99
N PHE A 12 12.58 -5.87 -4.81
CA PHE A 12 11.50 -6.66 -4.24
C PHE A 12 11.26 -6.29 -2.78
N PHE A 13 10.02 -6.48 -2.33
CA PHE A 13 9.65 -6.42 -0.92
C PHE A 13 8.80 -7.64 -0.55
N ASN A 14 8.69 -7.93 0.74
CA ASN A 14 8.03 -9.14 1.21
C ASN A 14 6.79 -8.83 2.04
N ALA A 15 5.87 -9.79 2.05
CA ALA A 15 4.81 -9.86 3.03
C ALA A 15 4.80 -11.23 3.72
N THR A 16 4.51 -11.25 5.01
CA THR A 16 4.39 -12.45 5.82
C THR A 16 2.95 -12.67 6.21
N ILE A 17 2.43 -13.85 5.87
CA ILE A 17 1.09 -14.30 6.23
C ILE A 17 1.15 -15.25 7.43
N GLU A 18 0.30 -14.99 8.42
CA GLU A 18 0.09 -15.82 9.60
C GLU A 18 -1.39 -16.20 9.76
N GLY A 19 -1.67 -17.42 10.24
CA GLY A 19 -3.04 -17.88 10.50
C GLY A 19 -3.79 -18.45 9.28
N ALA A 20 -3.19 -18.48 8.11
CA ALA A 20 -3.78 -19.07 6.90
C ALA A 20 -2.82 -20.04 6.20
N TYR A 21 -3.35 -20.89 5.31
CA TYR A 21 -2.57 -21.84 4.52
C TYR A 21 -3.02 -21.91 3.07
N VAL A 22 -2.13 -22.39 2.19
CA VAL A 22 -2.39 -22.54 0.75
C VAL A 22 -3.06 -23.87 0.48
N LEU A 23 -4.09 -23.86 -0.37
CA LEU A 23 -4.75 -25.04 -0.93
C LEU A 23 -4.72 -24.98 -2.46
N ASN A 24 -4.87 -26.15 -3.10
CA ASN A 24 -4.85 -26.32 -4.56
C ASN A 24 -5.96 -27.26 -5.05
N GLU A 25 -7.12 -27.22 -4.40
CA GLU A 25 -8.25 -28.12 -4.66
C GLU A 25 -9.57 -27.36 -4.60
N THR A 26 -10.58 -27.78 -5.36
CA THR A 26 -11.92 -27.18 -5.27
C THR A 26 -12.74 -27.84 -4.15
N ARG A 27 -13.38 -27.05 -3.29
CA ARG A 27 -14.22 -27.55 -2.18
C ARG A 27 -15.37 -26.60 -1.89
N ASN A 28 -16.61 -27.10 -1.79
CA ASN A 28 -17.75 -26.32 -1.28
C ASN A 28 -17.80 -24.86 -1.78
N GLY A 29 -17.72 -24.63 -3.10
CA GLY A 29 -17.72 -23.27 -3.66
C GLY A 29 -16.37 -22.52 -3.64
N GLN A 30 -15.37 -23.03 -2.94
CA GLN A 30 -14.00 -22.50 -2.90
C GLN A 30 -13.20 -23.03 -4.09
N TYR A 31 -12.58 -22.11 -4.83
CA TYR A 31 -11.72 -22.42 -5.98
C TYR A 31 -10.63 -21.34 -6.13
N SER A 32 -9.62 -21.63 -6.94
CA SER A 32 -8.63 -20.62 -7.36
C SER A 32 -9.11 -19.93 -8.62
N ILE A 33 -8.93 -18.62 -8.70
CA ILE A 33 -9.23 -17.80 -9.88
C ILE A 33 -8.10 -17.91 -10.91
N SER A 34 -6.85 -18.02 -10.43
CA SER A 34 -5.64 -18.16 -11.27
C SER A 34 -5.18 -19.62 -11.47
N GLU A 35 -6.10 -20.57 -11.36
CA GLU A 35 -5.95 -22.00 -11.68
C GLU A 35 -4.96 -22.83 -10.84
N HIS A 36 -4.28 -22.26 -9.85
CA HIS A 36 -3.17 -22.97 -9.18
C HIS A 36 -3.40 -23.17 -7.69
N ASN A 37 -3.66 -22.10 -6.96
CA ASN A 37 -3.76 -22.18 -5.50
C ASN A 37 -4.47 -20.95 -4.96
N TYR A 38 -5.15 -21.11 -3.83
CA TYR A 38 -5.74 -20.02 -3.07
C TYR A 38 -5.36 -20.13 -1.60
N LEU A 39 -5.56 -19.03 -0.87
CA LEU A 39 -5.35 -18.96 0.57
C LEU A 39 -6.66 -19.26 1.30
N ARG A 40 -6.64 -20.17 2.27
CA ARG A 40 -7.78 -20.45 3.15
C ARG A 40 -7.45 -20.06 4.60
N SER A 41 -8.41 -19.45 5.26
CA SER A 41 -8.36 -19.20 6.71
C SER A 41 -9.21 -20.22 7.47
N PRO A 42 -8.61 -21.24 8.12
CA PRO A 42 -9.35 -22.16 8.98
C PRO A 42 -9.78 -21.52 10.32
N SER A 43 -9.17 -20.38 10.67
CA SER A 43 -9.39 -19.65 11.92
C SER A 43 -10.26 -18.42 11.66
N ASN A 44 -10.87 -17.91 12.74
CA ASN A 44 -11.64 -16.67 12.69
C ASN A 44 -10.77 -15.42 12.42
N THR A 45 -9.44 -15.54 12.44
CA THR A 45 -8.52 -14.44 12.16
C THR A 45 -7.27 -14.96 11.44
N TRP A 46 -6.78 -14.21 10.47
CA TRP A 46 -5.45 -14.32 9.88
C TRP A 46 -4.92 -12.95 9.47
N THR A 47 -3.62 -12.82 9.23
CA THR A 47 -2.97 -11.54 8.93
C THR A 47 -1.99 -11.65 7.77
N ILE A 48 -1.78 -10.53 7.08
CA ILE A 48 -0.65 -10.30 6.19
C ILE A 48 0.07 -9.02 6.64
N GLU A 49 1.36 -9.12 6.89
CA GLU A 49 2.22 -8.02 7.35
C GLU A 49 3.30 -7.76 6.30
N PHE A 50 3.51 -6.50 5.91
CA PHE A 50 4.46 -6.09 4.89
C PHE A 50 5.77 -5.63 5.56
N ASP A 51 6.92 -6.00 5.00
CA ASP A 51 8.23 -5.56 5.49
C ASP A 51 8.55 -4.10 5.14
N CYS A 52 7.74 -3.50 4.25
CA CYS A 52 7.68 -2.08 4.00
C CYS A 52 6.21 -1.60 3.88
N PRO A 53 5.89 -0.35 4.23
CA PRO A 53 4.54 0.16 4.11
C PRO A 53 4.04 0.16 2.64
N VAL A 54 2.76 -0.19 2.44
CA VAL A 54 2.10 -0.21 1.13
C VAL A 54 0.95 0.80 1.09
N VAL A 55 0.68 1.40 -0.07
CA VAL A 55 -0.44 2.36 -0.24
C VAL A 55 -1.68 1.71 -0.80
N GLY A 56 -1.56 0.53 -1.41
CA GLY A 56 -2.71 -0.18 -1.90
C GLY A 56 -2.59 -1.67 -1.66
N PHE A 57 -3.72 -2.27 -1.35
CA PHE A 57 -3.83 -3.73 -1.29
C PHE A 57 -5.24 -4.14 -1.70
N GLY A 58 -5.31 -5.19 -2.50
CA GLY A 58 -6.54 -5.78 -2.98
C GLY A 58 -6.44 -7.29 -3.07
N PHE A 59 -7.61 -7.93 -3.07
CA PHE A 59 -7.71 -9.38 -3.11
C PHE A 59 -9.06 -9.78 -3.69
N TYR A 60 -9.10 -10.98 -4.27
CA TYR A 60 -10.37 -11.65 -4.52
C TYR A 60 -10.77 -12.47 -3.31
N GLY A 61 -12.00 -12.33 -2.86
CA GLY A 61 -12.61 -13.20 -1.87
C GLY A 61 -13.66 -14.09 -2.52
N ILE A 62 -13.68 -15.36 -2.14
CA ILE A 62 -14.60 -16.36 -2.70
C ILE A 62 -15.32 -17.07 -1.54
N ASP A 63 -16.55 -17.49 -1.81
CA ASP A 63 -17.39 -18.24 -0.87
C ASP A 63 -17.72 -17.40 0.37
N VAL A 64 -18.18 -16.16 0.16
CA VAL A 64 -18.60 -15.26 1.25
C VAL A 64 -20.11 -15.14 1.31
N GLY A 65 -20.71 -15.70 2.36
CA GLY A 65 -22.14 -15.52 2.64
C GLY A 65 -23.03 -16.73 2.33
N ASP A 66 -22.45 -17.91 2.13
CA ASP A 66 -23.22 -19.16 2.01
C ASP A 66 -23.72 -19.66 3.39
N VAL A 67 -23.07 -19.23 4.47
CA VAL A 67 -23.49 -19.37 5.87
C VAL A 67 -23.47 -18.01 6.60
N ASP A 68 -24.01 -17.96 7.83
CA ASP A 68 -24.08 -16.74 8.69
C ASP A 68 -22.70 -16.29 9.23
N GLY A 69 -21.66 -16.44 8.40
CA GLY A 69 -20.31 -15.89 8.51
C GLY A 69 -20.32 -14.40 8.17
N GLN A 70 -19.35 -13.64 8.66
CA GLN A 70 -19.23 -12.23 8.31
C GLN A 70 -17.75 -11.88 8.19
N LEU A 71 -17.32 -11.50 7.00
CA LEU A 71 -15.97 -11.03 6.76
C LEU A 71 -15.84 -9.56 7.17
N ASN A 72 -14.93 -9.31 8.11
CA ASN A 72 -14.39 -8.00 8.41
C ASN A 72 -12.92 -7.96 7.99
N VAL A 73 -12.51 -6.88 7.35
CA VAL A 73 -11.12 -6.59 6.99
C VAL A 73 -10.69 -5.36 7.77
N THR A 74 -9.67 -5.50 8.60
CA THR A 74 -9.09 -4.42 9.39
C THR A 74 -7.74 -4.05 8.79
N LEU A 75 -7.58 -2.79 8.43
CA LEU A 75 -6.33 -2.20 7.97
C LEU A 75 -5.65 -1.54 9.17
N GLU A 76 -4.40 -1.90 9.44
CA GLU A 76 -3.56 -1.26 10.47
C GLU A 76 -2.59 -0.30 9.77
N PHE A 77 -2.67 0.99 10.10
CA PHE A 77 -1.89 2.06 9.49
C PHE A 77 -0.74 2.49 10.41
N GLU A 78 0.40 2.79 9.81
CA GLU A 78 1.47 3.52 10.48
C GLU A 78 1.26 5.03 10.24
N MET A 79 0.95 5.77 11.31
CA MET A 79 0.67 7.21 11.21
C MET A 79 1.75 8.02 11.96
N PRO A 80 2.12 9.23 11.49
CA PRO A 80 3.08 10.10 12.16
C PRO A 80 2.73 10.44 13.63
N ASP A 81 1.43 10.46 13.97
CA ASP A 81 0.91 10.85 15.29
C ASP A 81 0.38 9.66 16.13
N GLY A 82 0.64 8.41 15.70
CA GLY A 82 0.31 7.17 16.41
C GLY A 82 -0.62 6.21 15.64
N ASP A 83 -0.41 4.90 15.84
CA ASP A 83 -1.09 3.81 15.12
C ASP A 83 -2.63 3.98 15.07
N GLY A 84 -3.21 3.75 13.90
CA GLY A 84 -4.65 3.77 13.67
C GLY A 84 -5.14 2.51 12.96
N ASP A 85 -6.44 2.19 13.10
CA ASP A 85 -7.07 1.08 12.39
C ASP A 85 -8.36 1.48 11.66
N LEU A 86 -8.58 0.91 10.47
CA LEU A 86 -9.85 1.01 9.74
C LEU A 86 -10.41 -0.38 9.54
N THR A 87 -11.58 -0.65 10.13
CA THR A 87 -12.30 -1.89 9.88
C THR A 87 -13.39 -1.69 8.84
N VAL A 88 -13.24 -2.36 7.69
CA VAL A 88 -14.23 -2.47 6.64
C VAL A 88 -15.02 -3.76 6.82
N LYS A 89 -16.34 -3.64 6.93
CA LYS A 89 -17.26 -4.78 6.89
C LYS A 89 -17.60 -5.10 5.44
N VAL A 90 -17.34 -6.33 5.00
CA VAL A 90 -17.74 -6.78 3.65
C VAL A 90 -19.19 -7.23 3.69
N ASN A 91 -20.10 -6.36 3.24
CA ASN A 91 -21.51 -6.72 3.18
C ASN A 91 -21.73 -7.82 2.14
N HIS A 92 -22.56 -8.79 2.50
CA HIS A 92 -22.99 -9.86 1.60
C HIS A 92 -24.48 -10.14 1.84
N THR A 93 -25.14 -10.67 0.83
CA THR A 93 -26.45 -11.30 0.96
C THR A 93 -26.24 -12.81 1.06
N MET A 94 -27.06 -13.49 1.87
CA MET A 94 -27.01 -14.94 1.85
C MET A 94 -27.59 -15.46 0.53
N ASP A 95 -26.73 -15.90 -0.35
CA ASP A 95 -27.05 -16.54 -1.61
C ASP A 95 -26.03 -17.66 -1.88
N GLN A 96 -26.20 -18.42 -2.96
CA GLN A 96 -25.48 -19.67 -3.22
C GLN A 96 -23.95 -19.59 -3.04
N SER A 97 -23.35 -20.72 -2.63
CA SER A 97 -21.91 -20.91 -2.41
C SER A 97 -21.07 -20.67 -3.68
N GLY A 98 -19.84 -20.22 -3.48
CA GLY A 98 -18.86 -19.95 -4.54
C GLY A 98 -19.01 -18.61 -5.26
N ASN A 99 -19.69 -17.65 -4.64
CA ASN A 99 -19.66 -16.25 -5.07
C ASN A 99 -18.24 -15.67 -4.99
N VAL A 100 -17.93 -14.71 -5.87
CA VAL A 100 -16.64 -14.03 -5.91
C VAL A 100 -16.86 -12.52 -5.81
N PHE A 101 -15.96 -11.83 -5.11
CA PHE A 101 -15.86 -10.38 -5.13
C PHE A 101 -14.40 -9.97 -5.14
N TYR A 102 -14.15 -8.75 -5.60
CA TYR A 102 -12.85 -8.10 -5.45
C TYR A 102 -13.01 -6.94 -4.47
N LEU A 103 -12.14 -6.87 -3.47
CA LEU A 103 -12.04 -5.73 -2.56
C LEU A 103 -10.61 -5.19 -2.63
N ALA A 104 -10.50 -3.87 -2.76
CA ALA A 104 -9.23 -3.18 -2.69
C ALA A 104 -9.37 -1.87 -1.94
N PHE A 105 -8.27 -1.44 -1.34
CA PHE A 105 -8.07 -0.07 -0.88
C PHE A 105 -6.84 0.53 -1.56
N LEU A 106 -6.87 1.85 -1.70
CA LEU A 106 -5.75 2.67 -2.12
C LEU A 106 -5.79 3.93 -1.25
N ASP A 107 -4.76 4.12 -0.44
CA ASP A 107 -4.54 5.26 0.43
C ASP A 107 -3.05 5.63 0.41
N GLU A 108 -2.70 6.61 -0.41
CA GLU A 108 -1.33 7.11 -0.53
C GLU A 108 -0.87 7.92 0.69
N MET A 109 -1.80 8.32 1.57
CA MET A 109 -1.49 9.13 2.75
C MET A 109 -1.21 8.28 3.99
N ASN A 110 -1.93 7.16 4.11
CA ASN A 110 -1.87 6.28 5.27
C ASN A 110 -1.37 4.91 4.83
N PRO A 111 -0.04 4.74 4.69
CA PRO A 111 0.52 3.46 4.33
C PRO A 111 0.17 2.38 5.36
N VAL A 112 -0.21 1.22 4.85
CA VAL A 112 -0.57 0.06 5.64
C VAL A 112 0.64 -0.84 5.77
N THR A 113 0.93 -1.27 6.99
CA THR A 113 1.96 -2.27 7.28
C THR A 113 1.34 -3.63 7.53
N LYS A 114 0.04 -3.69 7.86
CA LYS A 114 -0.63 -4.95 8.16
C LYS A 114 -2.13 -4.93 7.83
N VAL A 115 -2.60 -6.03 7.26
CA VAL A 115 -4.02 -6.28 7.01
C VAL A 115 -4.44 -7.51 7.81
N THR A 116 -5.48 -7.34 8.61
CA THR A 116 -6.06 -8.36 9.48
C THR A 116 -7.44 -8.74 8.95
N PHE A 117 -7.63 -10.01 8.63
CA PHE A 117 -8.91 -10.55 8.16
C PHE A 117 -9.58 -11.30 9.30
N ARG A 118 -10.87 -11.05 9.52
CA ARG A 118 -11.64 -11.65 10.60
C ARG A 118 -12.98 -12.19 10.13
N ASN A 119 -13.25 -13.45 10.43
CA ASN A 119 -14.60 -13.99 10.38
C ASN A 119 -15.28 -13.77 11.74
N VAL A 120 -16.25 -12.86 11.77
CA VAL A 120 -16.95 -12.42 12.98
C VAL A 120 -18.42 -12.89 13.04
N GLY A 121 -18.82 -13.77 12.11
CA GLY A 121 -20.18 -14.30 12.05
C GLY A 121 -20.52 -15.24 13.21
N ARG A 122 -21.82 -15.57 13.36
CA ARG A 122 -22.29 -16.48 14.42
C ARG A 122 -21.98 -17.95 14.12
N LYS A 123 -21.71 -18.26 12.85
CA LYS A 123 -21.22 -19.55 12.38
C LYS A 123 -19.85 -19.36 11.75
N ALA A 124 -18.95 -20.30 12.02
CA ALA A 124 -17.67 -20.34 11.33
C ALA A 124 -17.93 -20.61 9.84
N ASP A 125 -17.36 -19.76 9.01
CA ASP A 125 -17.36 -19.82 7.56
C ASP A 125 -15.91 -19.86 7.09
N ASP A 126 -15.65 -20.59 6.02
CA ASP A 126 -14.33 -20.79 5.47
C ASP A 126 -14.14 -19.89 4.24
N PHE A 127 -13.81 -18.62 4.49
CA PHE A 127 -13.49 -17.70 3.41
C PHE A 127 -12.15 -18.06 2.77
N VAL A 128 -12.11 -17.90 1.45
CA VAL A 128 -10.88 -18.08 0.67
C VAL A 128 -10.52 -16.81 -0.09
N TYR A 129 -9.23 -16.66 -0.32
CA TYR A 129 -8.63 -15.44 -0.84
C TYR A 129 -7.66 -15.80 -1.96
N ASP A 130 -7.71 -15.07 -3.07
CA ASP A 130 -6.83 -15.31 -4.21
C ASP A 130 -6.36 -14.00 -4.84
N ASP A 131 -5.30 -14.10 -5.64
CA ASP A 131 -4.76 -13.04 -6.51
C ASP A 131 -4.61 -11.68 -5.80
N PHE A 132 -3.73 -11.65 -4.78
CA PHE A 132 -3.39 -10.42 -4.08
C PHE A 132 -2.74 -9.40 -5.01
N THR A 133 -3.29 -8.19 -5.01
CA THR A 133 -2.73 -7.01 -5.66
C THR A 133 -2.14 -6.11 -4.59
N VAL A 134 -0.89 -5.69 -4.75
CA VAL A 134 -0.22 -4.76 -3.82
C VAL A 134 0.31 -3.57 -4.60
N ALA A 135 0.10 -2.37 -4.08
CA ALA A 135 0.70 -1.14 -4.58
C ALA A 135 1.62 -0.55 -3.50
N LYS A 136 2.88 -0.38 -3.83
CA LYS A 136 3.83 0.42 -3.05
C LYS A 136 3.59 1.88 -3.36
N PRO A 137 3.78 2.83 -2.42
CA PRO A 137 3.74 4.23 -2.76
C PRO A 137 4.67 4.47 -3.94
N ASP A 138 4.14 5.13 -4.97
CA ASP A 138 4.94 5.95 -5.87
C ASP A 138 5.41 7.17 -5.07
N ASN A 139 6.18 6.91 -4.00
CA ASN A 139 7.39 7.68 -3.85
C ASN A 139 8.19 7.32 -5.11
N VAL A 140 7.84 7.95 -6.24
CA VAL A 140 8.84 8.44 -7.18
C VAL A 140 9.96 8.86 -6.25
N ASP A 141 11.13 8.24 -6.37
CA ASP A 141 12.26 8.78 -5.65
C ASP A 141 12.47 10.13 -6.34
N VAL A 142 11.75 11.17 -5.87
CA VAL A 142 11.64 12.45 -6.58
C VAL A 142 13.02 13.11 -6.63
N CYS A 143 13.92 12.61 -5.78
CA CYS A 143 15.34 12.74 -5.87
C CYS A 143 16.01 11.42 -6.25
N HIS A 144 15.94 11.03 -7.52
CA HIS A 144 16.63 9.82 -7.98
C HIS A 144 18.16 9.98 -7.81
N PRO A 145 18.89 8.93 -7.41
CA PRO A 145 20.34 9.04 -7.13
C PRO A 145 21.19 9.43 -8.34
N ASP A 146 20.70 9.19 -9.56
CA ASP A 146 21.37 9.65 -10.79
C ASP A 146 21.21 11.15 -11.06
N PHE A 147 20.19 11.79 -10.46
CA PHE A 147 19.82 13.18 -10.74
C PHE A 147 20.02 14.12 -9.54
N GLY A 148 19.98 13.60 -8.31
CA GLY A 148 20.09 14.42 -7.12
C GLY A 148 20.57 13.74 -5.85
N VAL A 149 20.83 14.58 -4.85
CA VAL A 149 21.24 14.21 -3.49
C VAL A 149 20.17 14.70 -2.52
N ARG A 150 19.59 13.76 -1.76
CA ARG A 150 18.56 14.05 -0.76
C ARG A 150 19.16 14.63 0.52
N SER A 151 18.50 15.64 1.11
CA SER A 151 18.87 16.19 2.43
C SER A 151 17.64 16.63 3.21
N GLU A 152 17.71 16.52 4.53
CA GLU A 152 16.68 16.99 5.46
C GLU A 152 17.14 18.26 6.17
N VAL A 153 16.30 19.30 6.18
CA VAL A 153 16.57 20.57 6.86
C VAL A 153 15.26 21.09 7.47
N ASP A 154 15.33 21.45 8.76
CA ASP A 154 14.21 22.03 9.53
C ASP A 154 12.88 21.27 9.42
N GLY A 155 12.95 19.93 9.35
CA GLY A 155 11.78 19.05 9.27
C GLY A 155 11.19 18.90 7.86
N GLY A 156 11.79 19.51 6.84
CA GLY A 156 11.49 19.29 5.43
C GLY A 156 12.58 18.50 4.71
N VAL A 157 12.25 17.97 3.53
CA VAL A 157 13.18 17.25 2.65
C VAL A 157 13.41 18.02 1.35
N VAL A 158 14.65 18.11 0.88
CA VAL A 158 15.01 18.66 -0.45
C VAL A 158 15.75 17.65 -1.30
N CYS A 159 15.67 17.85 -2.62
CA CYS A 159 16.55 17.25 -3.60
C CYS A 159 17.54 18.29 -4.14
N CYS A 160 18.82 18.21 -3.77
CA CYS A 160 19.87 18.99 -4.43
C CYS A 160 20.27 18.32 -5.76
N CYS A 161 20.79 19.07 -6.73
CA CYS A 161 21.30 18.47 -7.97
C CYS A 161 22.53 17.60 -7.73
N ILE A 162 22.70 16.52 -8.50
CA ILE A 162 23.87 15.63 -8.39
C ILE A 162 25.19 16.37 -8.66
N SER A 163 25.14 17.46 -9.43
CA SER A 163 26.27 18.35 -9.69
C SER A 163 26.78 19.09 -8.45
N CYS A 164 26.04 19.08 -7.35
CA CYS A 164 26.44 19.65 -6.08
C CYS A 164 27.44 18.76 -5.33
N GLU A 165 27.56 17.48 -5.70
CA GLU A 165 28.33 16.40 -5.02
C GLU A 165 27.84 16.11 -3.59
N ALA A 166 27.58 17.14 -2.79
CA ALA A 166 26.92 17.11 -1.51
C ALA A 166 25.80 18.16 -1.46
N CYS A 167 24.74 17.86 -0.73
CA CYS A 167 23.65 18.80 -0.50
C CYS A 167 23.95 19.59 0.78
N GLY A 168 24.05 20.92 0.67
CA GLY A 168 24.37 21.81 1.79
C GLY A 168 25.86 21.93 2.13
N GLY A 169 26.13 22.44 3.34
CA GLY A 169 27.47 22.78 3.82
C GLY A 169 27.84 24.27 3.70
N CYS A 170 28.98 24.65 4.30
CA CYS A 170 29.54 25.98 4.10
C CYS A 170 29.85 26.17 2.62
N ASP A 171 29.52 27.34 2.08
CA ASP A 171 29.75 27.68 0.68
C ASP A 171 29.02 26.79 -0.34
N CYS A 172 27.90 26.16 0.03
CA CYS A 172 27.07 25.39 -0.91
C CYS A 172 26.66 26.18 -2.17
N GLY A 173 26.62 27.51 -2.09
CA GLY A 173 26.36 28.39 -3.22
C GLY A 173 27.50 28.47 -4.26
N THR A 174 28.66 27.88 -3.98
CA THR A 174 29.83 27.86 -4.89
C THR A 174 29.87 26.63 -5.78
N PHE A 175 29.06 25.60 -5.50
CA PHE A 175 28.94 24.43 -6.36
C PHE A 175 28.26 24.74 -7.70
N VAL A 176 28.38 23.83 -8.66
CA VAL A 176 27.73 23.95 -9.97
C VAL A 176 26.21 23.83 -9.79
N GLY A 177 25.51 24.92 -10.13
CA GLY A 177 24.08 25.09 -9.87
C GLY A 177 23.79 26.17 -8.81
N GLY A 178 24.80 26.56 -8.02
CA GLY A 178 24.70 27.63 -7.04
C GLY A 178 23.73 27.34 -5.89
N ALA A 179 23.37 28.38 -5.15
CA ALA A 179 22.58 28.23 -3.93
C ALA A 179 21.19 27.62 -4.20
N SER A 180 20.56 27.98 -5.31
CA SER A 180 19.22 27.50 -5.71
C SER A 180 19.15 26.00 -5.99
N LYS A 181 20.30 25.35 -6.21
CA LYS A 181 20.37 23.90 -6.52
C LYS A 181 21.12 23.08 -5.48
N CYS A 182 21.94 23.73 -4.65
CA CYS A 182 22.85 23.05 -3.74
C CYS A 182 22.71 23.47 -2.26
N CYS A 183 22.03 24.58 -1.96
CA CYS A 183 21.79 25.02 -0.58
C CYS A 183 20.33 24.71 -0.16
N PRO A 184 20.10 23.76 0.78
CA PRO A 184 18.75 23.40 1.20
C PRO A 184 17.87 24.58 1.63
N ALA A 185 18.43 25.51 2.41
CA ALA A 185 17.69 26.69 2.88
C ALA A 185 17.18 27.55 1.70
N SER A 186 18.01 27.78 0.69
CA SER A 186 17.63 28.54 -0.51
C SER A 186 16.62 27.80 -1.38
N ILE A 187 16.75 26.48 -1.50
CA ILE A 187 15.77 25.64 -2.22
C ILE A 187 14.39 25.75 -1.57
N PHE A 188 14.32 25.70 -0.23
CA PHE A 188 13.08 25.91 0.51
C PHE A 188 12.51 27.31 0.33
N GLU A 189 13.34 28.34 0.41
CA GLU A 189 12.91 29.74 0.20
C GLU A 189 12.36 29.97 -1.21
N GLU A 190 12.89 29.27 -2.22
CA GLU A 190 12.40 29.34 -3.59
C GLU A 190 11.05 28.66 -3.79
N GLY A 191 10.70 27.69 -2.93
CA GLY A 191 9.38 27.07 -2.95
C GLY A 191 9.06 26.30 -4.23
N MET A 192 10.06 25.67 -4.86
CA MET A 192 9.85 24.77 -6.00
C MET A 192 9.62 23.32 -5.53
N GLU A 193 8.46 22.74 -5.83
CA GLU A 193 8.15 21.33 -5.52
C GLU A 193 8.78 20.38 -6.53
N CYS A 194 9.30 19.25 -6.05
CA CYS A 194 9.70 18.15 -6.92
C CYS A 194 8.46 17.43 -7.43
N THR A 195 8.28 17.37 -8.75
CA THR A 195 7.13 16.76 -9.42
C THR A 195 7.50 15.51 -10.24
N THR A 196 8.78 15.33 -10.57
CA THR A 196 9.31 14.18 -11.33
C THR A 196 10.68 13.74 -10.81
N ALA A 197 11.06 12.47 -11.02
CA ALA A 197 12.30 11.87 -10.49
C ALA A 197 13.62 12.49 -11.01
N ASP A 198 13.55 13.17 -12.16
CA ASP A 198 14.67 13.81 -12.84
C ASP A 198 14.84 15.29 -12.49
N GLN A 199 14.00 15.82 -11.59
CA GLN A 199 14.09 17.18 -11.10
C GLN A 199 15.05 17.29 -9.91
N CYS A 200 15.73 18.43 -9.82
CA CYS A 200 16.60 18.76 -8.71
C CYS A 200 16.61 20.26 -8.41
N GLY A 201 17.06 20.61 -7.21
CA GLY A 201 16.90 21.93 -6.61
C GLY A 201 15.43 22.26 -6.39
N CYS A 202 14.73 21.34 -5.74
CA CYS A 202 13.32 21.41 -5.37
C CYS A 202 13.13 20.77 -3.99
N TYR A 203 12.08 21.15 -3.27
CA TYR A 203 11.69 20.49 -2.04
C TYR A 203 10.67 19.39 -2.30
N ILE A 204 10.75 18.34 -1.49
CA ILE A 204 9.85 17.21 -1.57
C ILE A 204 8.69 17.52 -0.63
N VAL A 205 7.53 17.82 -1.21
CA VAL A 205 6.28 17.88 -0.45
C VAL A 205 5.89 16.45 -0.05
N PRO A 206 5.64 16.19 1.25
CA PRO A 206 4.78 15.09 1.62
C PRO A 206 3.45 15.28 0.89
N ALA A 207 2.88 14.22 0.31
CA ALA A 207 1.59 14.32 -0.35
C ALA A 207 0.59 15.06 0.56
N PRO A 208 -0.13 16.10 0.08
CA PRO A 208 -1.06 16.83 0.91
C PRO A 208 -2.09 15.86 1.49
N LEU A 209 -2.47 16.04 2.76
CA LEU A 209 -3.51 15.25 3.42
C LEU A 209 -4.90 15.61 2.87
N PRO A 210 -5.63 14.71 2.17
CA PRO A 210 -7.08 14.86 2.05
C PRO A 210 -7.83 14.35 3.28
N LEU A 211 -8.67 15.23 3.82
CA LEU A 211 -9.89 14.83 4.52
C LEU A 211 -10.82 14.16 3.50
N GLY A 212 -10.85 12.83 3.42
CA GLY A 212 -11.60 12.13 2.37
C GLY A 212 -12.08 10.74 2.77
N THR A 213 -13.39 10.61 2.95
CA THR A 213 -14.14 9.39 3.24
C THR A 213 -14.04 8.37 2.10
N LEU A 214 -13.66 7.14 2.43
CA LEU A 214 -13.75 5.99 1.54
C LEU A 214 -15.23 5.76 1.15
N SER A 215 -15.60 5.95 -0.11
CA SER A 215 -16.88 5.46 -0.64
C SER A 215 -16.68 4.08 -1.26
N ILE A 216 -17.34 3.09 -0.68
CA ILE A 216 -17.42 1.74 -1.24
C ILE A 216 -18.39 1.83 -2.42
N GLY A 217 -17.88 1.64 -3.64
CA GLY A 217 -18.71 1.51 -4.83
C GLY A 217 -19.37 0.13 -4.84
N ASP A 218 -20.70 0.09 -4.88
CA ASP A 218 -21.48 -1.12 -5.14
C ASP A 218 -21.19 -1.62 -6.57
N GLY A 219 -20.14 -2.42 -6.73
CA GLY A 219 -19.76 -3.04 -8.00
C GLY A 219 -20.67 -4.22 -8.32
N VAL A 220 -21.79 -3.97 -8.99
CA VAL A 220 -22.58 -5.02 -9.65
C VAL A 220 -21.89 -5.36 -10.97
N CYS A 221 -21.39 -6.59 -11.10
CA CYS A 221 -21.04 -7.13 -12.42
C CYS A 221 -22.34 -7.39 -13.18
N GLN A 222 -22.63 -6.60 -14.21
CA GLN A 222 -23.62 -6.97 -15.22
C GLN A 222 -22.88 -7.47 -16.44
N ASP A 223 -23.11 -8.75 -16.76
CA ASP A 223 -22.64 -9.39 -17.99
C ASP A 223 -23.55 -8.96 -19.17
N ASP A 224 -22.94 -8.67 -20.32
CA ASP A 224 -23.61 -8.67 -21.64
C ASP A 224 -23.76 -10.09 -22.18
#